data_AF-A0A2W0BPK5-F1
#
_entry.id   AF-A0A2W0BPK5-F1
#
_cell.length_a   1.000
_cell.length_b   1.000
_cell.length_c   1.000
_cell.angle_alpha   90.00
_cell.angle_beta   90.00
_cell.angle_gamma   90.00
#
_symmetry.space_group_name_H-M   'P 1'
#
loop_
_entity.id
_entity.type
_entity.pdbx_description
1 polymer ?
#
loop_
_entity_poly.entity_id
_entity_poly.type
_entity_poly.pdbx_seq_one_letter_code
_entity_poly.pdbx_strand_id
1 'polypeptide(L)' 'MPDRSFLAWPFFEEEHRELIREVRTLIEHNADLREDCGGGDPDNRCGTFVRMFGNGLLKHAVPAPFGGNKQELD' A
#
# COMPACT_ATOMS: atom_id res chain seq x y z
N MET A 1 -1.64 7.58 -18.97
CA MET A 1 -1.45 7.66 -17.50
C MET A 1 -2.61 8.47 -16.94
N PRO A 2 -3.26 8.04 -15.84
CA PRO A 2 -4.30 8.85 -15.21
C PRO A 2 -3.73 10.20 -14.77
N ASP A 3 -4.56 11.25 -14.79
CA ASP A 3 -4.17 12.57 -14.28
C ASP A 3 -3.78 12.48 -12.80
N ARG A 4 -2.73 13.18 -12.41
CA ARG A 4 -2.19 13.21 -11.03
C ARG A 4 -1.97 14.62 -10.50
N SER A 5 -2.50 15.62 -11.21
CA SER A 5 -2.46 17.02 -10.76
C SER A 5 -2.99 17.20 -9.33
N PHE A 6 -3.93 16.34 -8.90
CA PHE A 6 -4.48 16.31 -7.55
C PHE A 6 -3.46 16.05 -6.43
N LEU A 7 -2.31 15.43 -6.70
CA LEU A 7 -1.26 15.19 -5.69
C LEU A 7 -0.51 16.47 -5.29
N ALA A 8 -0.66 17.55 -6.06
CA ALA A 8 -0.14 18.87 -5.74
C ALA A 8 -1.11 19.69 -4.88
N TRP A 9 -2.30 19.17 -4.56
CA TRP A 9 -3.26 19.88 -3.72
C TRP A 9 -2.71 20.08 -2.30
N PRO A 10 -3.11 21.18 -1.62
CA PRO A 10 -2.59 21.53 -0.30
C PRO A 10 -3.06 20.58 0.82
N PHE A 11 -3.88 19.58 0.50
CA PHE A 11 -4.28 18.53 1.44
C PHE A 11 -3.23 17.43 1.58
N PHE A 12 -2.33 17.28 0.60
CA PHE A 12 -1.34 16.21 0.59
C PHE A 12 0.05 16.75 0.96
N GLU A 13 0.51 16.36 2.15
CA GLU A 13 1.90 16.50 2.57
C GLU A 13 2.87 15.60 1.78
N GLU A 14 4.17 15.87 1.89
CA GLU A 14 5.20 15.10 1.19
C GLU A 14 5.19 13.60 1.57
N GLU A 15 4.88 13.28 2.82
CA GLU A 15 4.73 11.89 3.28
C GLU A 15 3.68 11.12 2.47
N HIS A 16 2.59 11.76 2.05
CA HIS A 16 1.58 11.14 1.19
C HIS A 16 2.12 10.87 -0.21
N ARG A 17 2.98 11.74 -0.73
CA ARG A 17 3.62 11.57 -2.04
C ARG A 17 4.64 10.44 -2.02
N GLU A 18 5.37 10.28 -0.92
CA GLU A 18 6.27 9.14 -0.72
C GLU A 18 5.49 7.83 -0.62
N LEU A 19 4.38 7.80 0.13
CA LEU A 19 3.52 6.61 0.22
C LEU A 19 3.03 6.16 -1.16
N ILE A 20 2.64 7.11 -2.03
CA ILE A 20 2.24 6.78 -3.40
C ILE A 20 3.39 6.16 -4.19
N ARG A 21 4.63 6.63 -4.02
CA ARG A 21 5.79 6.02 -4.68
C ARG A 21 6.01 4.60 -4.18
N GLU A 22 5.94 4.37 -2.87
CA GLU A 22 6.06 3.05 -2.27
C GLU A 22 5.00 2.07 -2.80
N VAL A 23 3.72 2.47 -2.79
CA VAL A 23 2.61 1.67 -3.35
C VAL A 23 2.89 1.31 -4.81
N ARG A 24 3.35 2.27 -5.61
CA ARG A 24 3.64 2.02 -7.03
C ARG A 24 4.79 1.06 -7.22
N THR A 25 5.89 1.26 -6.52
CA THR A 25 7.04 0.35 -6.55
C THR A 25 6.59 -1.06 -6.20
N LEU A 26 5.79 -1.19 -5.14
CA LEU A 26 5.27 -2.48 -4.71
C LEU A 26 4.38 -3.14 -5.79
N ILE A 27 3.47 -2.41 -6.42
CA ILE A 27 2.62 -2.96 -7.51
C ILE A 27 3.46 -3.32 -8.75
N GLU A 28 4.47 -2.51 -9.09
CA GLU A 28 5.35 -2.75 -10.24
C GLU A 28 6.21 -4.00 -10.06
N HIS A 29 6.66 -4.29 -8.84
CA HIS A 29 7.50 -5.44 -8.54
C HIS A 29 6.71 -6.74 -8.30
N ASN A 30 5.38 -6.67 -8.15
CA ASN A 30 4.54 -7.83 -7.86
C ASN A 30 3.52 -8.06 -8.99
N ALA A 31 3.94 -8.82 -10.01
CA ALA A 31 3.11 -9.15 -11.18
C ALA A 31 1.81 -9.86 -10.80
N ASP A 32 1.82 -10.66 -9.73
CA ASP A 32 0.67 -11.40 -9.19
C ASP A 32 -0.48 -10.48 -8.69
N LEU A 33 -0.20 -9.19 -8.47
CA LEU A 33 -1.22 -8.18 -8.14
C LEU A 33 -1.91 -7.63 -9.39
N ARG A 34 -1.28 -7.76 -10.57
CA ARG A 34 -1.74 -7.15 -11.82
C ARG A 34 -2.55 -8.11 -12.66
N GLU A 35 -2.32 -9.41 -12.53
CA GLU A 35 -3.09 -10.42 -13.24
C GLU A 35 -4.28 -10.88 -12.40
N ASP A 36 -5.45 -10.85 -13.03
CA ASP A 36 -6.63 -11.54 -12.53
C ASP A 36 -6.43 -13.04 -12.72
N CYS A 37 -5.60 -13.64 -11.87
CA CYS A 37 -5.28 -15.07 -11.87
C CYS A 37 -6.51 -15.86 -11.41
N GLY A 38 -7.55 -15.93 -12.24
CA GLY A 38 -8.88 -16.49 -11.98
C GLY A 38 -8.94 -18.00 -11.74
N GLY A 39 -7.95 -18.58 -11.04
CA GLY A 39 -7.89 -20.02 -10.74
C GLY A 39 -7.22 -20.41 -9.42
N GLY A 40 -6.93 -19.44 -8.53
CA GLY A 40 -6.27 -19.70 -7.24
C GLY A 40 -7.22 -19.63 -6.03
N ASP A 41 -6.88 -20.38 -4.97
CA ASP A 41 -7.57 -20.31 -3.67
C ASP A 41 -7.48 -18.88 -3.07
N PRO A 42 -8.61 -18.19 -2.86
CA PRO A 42 -8.62 -16.82 -2.35
C PRO A 42 -7.96 -16.69 -0.97
N ASP A 43 -8.08 -17.69 -0.09
CA ASP A 43 -7.56 -17.60 1.27
C ASP A 43 -6.02 -17.56 1.27
N ASN A 44 -5.40 -18.41 0.46
CA ASN A 44 -3.95 -18.43 0.30
C ASN A 44 -3.43 -17.16 -0.39
N ARG A 45 -4.18 -16.61 -1.36
CA ARG A 45 -3.84 -15.33 -2.01
C ARG A 45 -3.91 -14.17 -1.03
N CYS A 46 -4.97 -14.07 -0.25
CA CYS A 46 -5.10 -13.07 0.81
C CYS A 46 -3.96 -13.19 1.82
N GLY A 47 -3.61 -14.40 2.26
CA GLY A 47 -2.47 -14.63 3.16
C GLY A 47 -1.13 -14.17 2.57
N THR A 48 -0.94 -14.33 1.27
CA THR A 48 0.25 -13.85 0.55
C THR A 48 0.30 -12.33 0.52
N PHE A 49 -0.82 -11.66 0.20
CA PHE A 49 -0.90 -10.21 0.18
C PHE A 49 -0.71 -9.57 1.56
N VAL A 50 -1.29 -10.15 2.61
CA VAL A 50 -1.11 -9.67 3.99
C VAL A 50 0.37 -9.72 4.39
N ARG A 51 1.08 -10.81 4.07
CA ARG A 51 2.53 -10.91 4.36
C ARG A 51 3.35 -9.91 3.55
N MET A 52 3.00 -9.74 2.27
CA MET A 52 3.69 -8.83 1.36
C MET A 52 3.56 -7.37 1.80
N PHE A 53 2.36 -6.96 2.24
CA PHE A 53 2.07 -5.57 2.62
C PHE A 53 2.38 -5.26 4.09
N GLY A 54 2.61 -6.29 4.92
CA GLY A 54 2.79 -6.17 6.37
C GLY A 54 3.94 -5.27 6.81
N ASN A 55 5.04 -5.24 6.06
CA ASN A 55 6.21 -4.41 6.41
C ASN A 55 6.18 -2.99 5.84
N GLY A 56 5.21 -2.65 5.01
CA GLY A 56 5.02 -1.33 4.41
C GLY A 56 3.62 -0.82 4.67
N LEU A 57 2.75 -0.94 3.67
CA LEU A 57 1.40 -0.35 3.64
C LEU A 57 0.55 -0.60 4.90
N LEU A 58 0.56 -1.82 5.46
CA LEU A 58 -0.32 -2.12 6.60
C LEU A 58 0.07 -1.39 7.89
N LYS A 59 1.32 -0.90 8.00
CA LYS A 59 1.78 -0.13 9.15
C LYS A 59 1.20 1.28 9.23
N HIS A 60 0.63 1.78 8.14
CA HIS A 60 -0.05 3.08 8.13
C HIS A 60 -1.46 3.01 8.74
N ALA A 61 -2.02 1.81 8.90
CA ALA A 61 -3.36 1.60 9.47
C ALA A 61 -3.35 1.18 10.94
N VAL A 62 -2.17 1.06 11.56
CA VAL A 62 -1.99 0.59 12.93
C VAL A 62 -1.20 1.64 13.71
N PRO A 63 -1.56 1.93 14.97
CA PRO A 63 -0.74 2.80 15.81
C PRO A 63 0.62 2.18 16.17
N ALA A 64 1.62 3.02 16.40
CA ALA A 64 2.99 2.62 16.72
C ALA A 64 3.12 1.66 17.91
N PRO A 65 2.35 1.79 19.01
CA PRO A 65 2.38 0.83 20.11
C PRO A 65 2.03 -0.61 19.71
N PHE A 66 1.36 -0.80 18.57
CA PHE A 66 0.95 -2.10 18.04
C PHE A 66 1.71 -2.50 16.77
N GLY A 67 2.79 -1.79 16.43
CA GLY A 67 3.68 -2.14 15.32
C GLY A 67 3.50 -1.32 14.04
N GLY A 68 2.73 -0.24 14.07
CA GLY A 68 2.63 0.69 12.94
C GLY A 68 3.61 1.87 12.99
N ASN A 69 3.42 2.83 12.07
CA ASN A 69 4.41 3.88 11.80
C ASN A 69 4.22 5.17 12.61
N LYS A 70 2.99 5.49 13.03
CA LYS A 70 2.65 6.75 13.72
C LYS A 70 1.95 6.49 15.06
N GLN A 71 2.11 7.38 16.03
CA GLN A 71 1.43 7.26 17.34
C GLN A 71 -0.09 7.38 17.19
N GLU A 72 -0.53 8.29 16.32
CA GLU A 72 -1.92 8.51 15.96
C GLU A 72 -2.08 8.31 14.45
N LEU A 73 -3.28 7.87 14.04
CA LEU A 73 -3.62 7.74 12.63
C LEU A 73 -4.03 9.11 12.09
N ASP A 74 -3.69 9.35 10.82
CA ASP A 74 -4.07 10.54 10.05
C ASP A 74 -5.56 10.51 9.68
#